data_AF-A0A9E5FQ47-F1
#
_entry.id   AF-A0A9E5FQ47-F1
#
_cell.length_a   1.000
_cell.length_b   1.000
_cell.length_c   1.000
_cell.angle_alpha   90.00
_cell.angle_beta   90.00
_cell.angle_gamma   90.00
#
_symmetry.space_group_name_H-M   'P 1'
#
loop_
_entity.id
_entity.type
_entity.pdbx_description
1 polymer ?
#
loop_
_entity_poly.entity_id
_entity_poly.type
_entity_poly.pdbx_seq_one_letter_code
_entity_poly.pdbx_strand_id
1 'polypeptide(L)'
;MEGLGLYSELYHNKTEQFYTFTNGSMLEFFSIDNPQKVRGRKRDICYCNEANELDFEDFQQLSLRTNKCLFIDFNPSDTEHWLYELLKDERSILIKSTYKDNNYLSKEIVTEIENLINVDEQYYRIYALGERPISSTRIYSHFKQYVDEPQIDDWCYGVDVGYNHFLALIKIKYSGDRIYVEELLYENKLTISDFLIKIKSLVNDRQPIYVDSARPDVIEELRRIGYNAKSSNKQVKEGIDYIKSKEIYIHIES
;
A
#
# COMPACT_ATOMS: atom_id res chain seq x y z
N MET A 1 9.33 -30.44 3.38
CA MET A 1 9.14 -31.91 3.44
C MET A 1 10.43 -32.69 3.20
N GLU A 2 11.27 -32.31 2.22
CA GLU A 2 12.58 -32.96 1.97
C GLU A 2 13.54 -32.92 3.17
N GLY A 3 13.74 -31.74 3.78
CA GLY A 3 14.60 -31.61 4.96
C GLY A 3 14.12 -32.37 6.21
N LEU A 4 12.88 -32.86 6.21
CA LEU A 4 12.31 -33.69 7.27
C LEU A 4 12.31 -35.20 6.91
N GLY A 5 12.82 -35.57 5.72
CA GLY A 5 12.79 -36.96 5.24
C GLY A 5 11.38 -37.49 4.92
N LEU A 6 10.39 -36.60 4.81
CA LEU A 6 8.97 -36.96 4.61
C LEU A 6 8.54 -36.92 3.14
N TYR A 7 9.42 -36.49 2.24
CA TYR A 7 9.13 -36.34 0.82
C TYR A 7 9.66 -37.52 0.00
N SER A 8 8.81 -38.03 -0.90
CA SER A 8 9.19 -38.95 -1.97
C SER A 8 8.45 -38.58 -3.24
N GLU A 9 9.19 -38.45 -4.34
CA GLU A 9 8.60 -38.10 -5.65
C GLU A 9 7.57 -39.12 -6.13
N LEU A 10 7.70 -40.39 -5.70
CA LEU A 10 6.73 -41.46 -6.00
C LEU A 10 5.31 -41.15 -5.50
N TYR A 11 5.19 -40.33 -4.46
CA TYR A 11 3.91 -39.98 -3.84
C TYR A 11 3.41 -38.58 -4.23
N HIS A 12 4.14 -37.88 -5.10
CA HIS A 12 3.81 -36.52 -5.52
C HIS A 12 3.24 -36.51 -6.94
N ASN A 13 1.94 -36.24 -7.06
CA ASN A 13 1.32 -35.93 -8.36
C ASN A 13 1.44 -34.43 -8.65
N LYS A 14 2.49 -34.04 -9.39
CA LYS A 14 2.77 -32.64 -9.73
C LYS A 14 1.71 -32.01 -10.65
N THR A 15 1.04 -32.80 -11.49
CA THR A 15 0.02 -32.28 -12.41
C THR A 15 -1.25 -31.90 -11.65
N GLU A 16 -1.67 -32.76 -10.73
CA GLU A 16 -2.89 -32.53 -9.94
C GLU A 16 -2.64 -31.78 -8.63
N GLN A 17 -1.37 -31.53 -8.29
CA GLN A 17 -0.92 -30.84 -7.07
C GLN A 17 -1.32 -31.58 -5.77
N PHE A 18 -1.18 -32.91 -5.79
CA PHE A 18 -1.43 -33.77 -4.63
C PHE A 18 -0.15 -34.43 -4.10
N TYR A 19 -0.10 -34.59 -2.79
CA TYR A 19 0.88 -35.45 -2.12
C TYR A 19 0.18 -36.42 -1.17
N THR A 20 0.44 -37.72 -1.33
CA THR A 20 -0.16 -38.75 -0.47
C THR A 20 0.88 -39.33 0.48
N PHE A 21 0.65 -39.19 1.77
CA PHE A 21 1.51 -39.77 2.79
C PHE A 21 1.30 -41.29 2.91
N THR A 22 2.28 -42.00 3.43
CA THR A 22 2.23 -43.47 3.63
C THR A 22 1.11 -43.90 4.58
N ASN A 23 0.63 -43.01 5.44
CA ASN A 23 -0.52 -43.24 6.32
C ASN A 23 -1.88 -43.00 5.63
N GLY A 24 -1.90 -42.70 4.33
CA GLY A 24 -3.11 -42.43 3.54
C GLY A 24 -3.63 -40.99 3.64
N SER A 25 -3.01 -40.11 4.43
CA SER A 25 -3.34 -38.69 4.45
C SER A 25 -2.95 -38.05 3.13
N MET A 26 -3.68 -37.04 2.69
CA MET A 26 -3.43 -36.35 1.43
C MET A 26 -3.33 -34.85 1.67
N LEU A 27 -2.34 -34.23 1.03
CA LEU A 27 -2.18 -32.79 0.92
C LEU A 27 -2.50 -32.37 -0.50
N GLU A 28 -3.29 -31.32 -0.65
CA GLU A 28 -3.68 -30.74 -1.94
C GLU A 28 -3.37 -29.25 -1.93
N PHE A 29 -2.76 -28.76 -3.02
CA PHE A 29 -2.62 -27.33 -3.27
C PHE A 29 -3.52 -26.90 -4.42
N PHE A 30 -4.32 -25.86 -4.21
CA PHE A 30 -5.14 -25.26 -5.25
C PHE A 30 -5.27 -23.75 -5.06
N SER A 31 -5.34 -23.03 -6.18
CA SER A 31 -5.69 -21.60 -6.17
C SER A 31 -7.22 -21.43 -6.12
N ILE A 32 -7.66 -20.33 -5.52
CA ILE A 32 -9.06 -19.90 -5.51
C ILE A 32 -9.58 -19.48 -6.90
N ASP A 33 -8.69 -19.16 -7.84
CA ASP A 33 -9.03 -18.78 -9.22
C ASP A 33 -9.74 -19.90 -10.01
N ASN A 34 -9.83 -21.10 -9.44
CA ASN A 34 -10.58 -22.21 -10.01
C ASN A 34 -11.84 -22.49 -9.18
N PRO A 35 -12.99 -21.84 -9.50
CA PRO A 35 -14.23 -21.98 -8.75
C PRO A 35 -14.72 -23.43 -8.64
N GLN A 36 -14.43 -24.27 -9.65
CA GLN A 36 -14.82 -25.68 -9.64
C GLN A 36 -14.08 -26.46 -8.54
N LYS A 37 -12.79 -26.18 -8.32
CA LYS A 37 -12.01 -26.82 -7.26
C LYS A 37 -12.47 -26.39 -5.87
N VAL A 38 -12.68 -25.09 -5.67
CA VAL A 38 -13.19 -24.51 -4.41
C VAL A 38 -14.57 -25.11 -4.04
N ARG A 39 -15.46 -25.24 -5.03
CA ARG A 39 -16.85 -25.69 -4.81
C ARG A 39 -17.05 -27.21 -4.80
N GLY A 40 -16.12 -28.00 -5.34
CA GLY A 40 -16.33 -29.43 -5.58
C GLY A 40 -15.89 -30.38 -4.47
N ARG A 41 -14.77 -30.08 -3.79
CA ARG A 41 -14.08 -31.07 -2.93
C ARG A 41 -14.49 -30.91 -1.47
N LYS A 42 -14.46 -31.98 -0.66
CA LYS A 42 -14.58 -31.97 0.81
C LYS A 42 -13.20 -32.17 1.44
N ARG A 43 -12.93 -31.54 2.59
CA ARG A 43 -11.66 -31.72 3.33
C ARG A 43 -11.86 -31.72 4.84
N ASP A 44 -10.93 -32.34 5.55
CA ASP A 44 -10.91 -32.32 7.02
C ASP A 44 -10.26 -31.03 7.55
N ILE A 45 -9.11 -30.65 7.01
CA ILE A 45 -8.35 -29.46 7.41
C ILE A 45 -8.14 -28.59 6.18
N CYS A 46 -8.40 -27.29 6.31
CA CYS A 46 -8.11 -26.31 5.27
C CYS A 46 -7.12 -25.28 5.80
N TYR A 47 -6.10 -24.97 5.02
CA TYR A 47 -5.15 -23.91 5.33
C TYR A 47 -5.28 -22.81 4.27
N CYS A 48 -5.58 -21.60 4.71
CA CYS A 48 -5.69 -20.41 3.87
C CYS A 48 -4.47 -19.53 4.11
N ASN A 49 -3.54 -19.56 3.15
CA ASN A 49 -2.39 -18.67 3.12
C ASN A 49 -2.78 -17.28 2.65
N GLU A 50 -2.26 -16.22 3.27
CA GLU A 50 -2.56 -14.82 2.93
C GLU A 50 -4.06 -14.55 2.82
N ALA A 51 -4.83 -14.96 3.83
CA ALA A 51 -6.29 -14.91 3.77
C ALA A 51 -6.87 -13.49 3.68
N ASN A 52 -6.05 -12.45 3.88
CA ASN A 52 -6.41 -11.05 3.58
C ASN A 52 -6.67 -10.82 2.09
N GLU A 53 -6.14 -11.66 1.20
CA GLU A 53 -6.40 -11.59 -0.25
C GLU A 53 -7.68 -12.33 -0.66
N LEU A 54 -8.35 -13.01 0.29
CA LEU A 54 -9.58 -13.74 0.03
C LEU A 54 -10.80 -12.86 0.32
N ASP A 55 -11.77 -12.85 -0.60
CA ASP A 55 -13.08 -12.31 -0.31
C ASP A 55 -13.84 -13.21 0.67
N PHE A 56 -14.75 -12.60 1.44
CA PHE A 56 -15.53 -13.32 2.45
C PHE A 56 -16.35 -14.47 1.86
N GLU A 57 -16.87 -14.31 0.63
CA GLU A 57 -17.64 -15.37 -0.05
C GLU A 57 -16.78 -16.61 -0.31
N ASP A 58 -15.54 -16.44 -0.77
CA ASP A 58 -14.62 -17.55 -1.01
C ASP A 58 -14.27 -18.27 0.28
N PHE A 59 -13.98 -17.51 1.34
CA PHE A 59 -13.76 -18.08 2.67
C PHE A 59 -14.97 -18.89 3.15
N GLN A 60 -16.20 -18.38 2.98
CA GLN A 60 -17.41 -19.11 3.34
C GLN A 60 -17.55 -20.42 2.55
N GLN A 61 -17.25 -20.42 1.26
CA GLN A 61 -17.30 -21.62 0.43
C GLN A 61 -16.28 -22.68 0.87
N LEU A 62 -15.10 -22.26 1.32
CA LEU A 62 -14.08 -23.15 1.89
C LEU A 62 -14.52 -23.68 3.26
N SER A 63 -15.06 -22.80 4.10
CA SER A 63 -15.47 -23.09 5.48
C SER A 63 -16.61 -24.10 5.55
N LEU A 64 -17.68 -23.92 4.77
CA LEU A 64 -18.85 -24.83 4.68
C LEU A 64 -18.52 -26.29 4.36
N ARG A 65 -17.30 -26.48 3.92
CA ARG A 65 -16.84 -27.62 3.18
C ARG A 65 -15.68 -28.27 3.97
N THR A 66 -15.20 -27.61 5.01
CA THR A 66 -14.15 -28.07 5.93
C THR A 66 -14.78 -28.70 7.17
N ASN A 67 -14.36 -29.91 7.52
CA ASN A 67 -15.04 -30.71 8.55
C ASN A 67 -14.47 -30.49 9.96
N LYS A 68 -13.14 -30.34 10.11
CA LYS A 68 -12.48 -30.32 11.42
C LYS A 68 -11.92 -28.95 11.79
N CYS A 69 -11.05 -28.39 10.96
CA CYS A 69 -10.28 -27.19 11.33
C CYS A 69 -9.89 -26.33 10.13
N LEU A 70 -9.90 -25.01 10.34
CA LEU A 70 -9.37 -24.01 9.43
C LEU A 70 -8.13 -23.38 10.07
N PHE A 71 -7.01 -23.42 9.36
CA PHE A 71 -5.84 -22.61 9.67
C PHE A 71 -5.84 -21.43 8.71
N ILE A 72 -5.58 -20.25 9.25
CA ILE A 72 -5.63 -18.99 8.52
C ILE A 72 -4.44 -18.17 8.98
N ASP A 73 -3.59 -17.75 8.05
CA ASP A 73 -2.61 -16.70 8.30
C ASP A 73 -2.90 -15.49 7.42
N PHE A 74 -2.58 -14.33 7.97
CA PHE A 74 -2.74 -13.05 7.30
C PHE A 74 -1.85 -12.02 8.00
N ASN A 75 -1.44 -11.01 7.24
CA ASN A 75 -0.92 -9.78 7.81
C ASN A 75 -2.06 -8.76 7.88
N PRO A 76 -2.21 -7.97 8.96
CA PRO A 76 -3.23 -6.93 9.02
C PRO A 76 -3.01 -5.91 7.88
N SER A 77 -4.00 -5.70 7.00
CA SER A 77 -3.88 -4.77 5.87
C SER A 77 -4.81 -3.56 6.02
N ASP A 78 -6.06 -3.84 6.34
CA ASP A 78 -7.14 -2.85 6.37
C ASP A 78 -7.58 -2.54 7.79
N THR A 79 -8.21 -1.38 8.00
CA THR A 79 -8.83 -1.02 9.28
C THR A 79 -10.06 -1.87 9.56
N GLU A 80 -10.75 -2.31 8.50
CA GLU A 80 -11.93 -3.16 8.54
C GLU A 80 -11.72 -4.34 7.59
N HIS A 81 -11.92 -5.56 8.08
CA HIS A 81 -11.77 -6.77 7.29
C HIS A 81 -12.61 -7.89 7.92
N TRP A 82 -13.16 -8.79 7.11
CA TRP A 82 -13.99 -9.91 7.60
C TRP A 82 -13.22 -10.85 8.54
N LEU A 83 -11.89 -10.95 8.37
CA LEU A 83 -11.00 -11.69 9.28
C LEU A 83 -11.10 -11.18 10.72
N TYR A 84 -11.29 -9.88 10.92
CA TYR A 84 -11.41 -9.31 12.26
C TYR A 84 -12.73 -9.65 12.94
N GLU A 85 -13.78 -9.88 12.17
CA GLU A 85 -15.07 -10.38 12.66
C GLU A 85 -14.97 -11.85 13.04
N LEU A 86 -14.21 -12.64 12.28
CA LEU A 86 -13.95 -14.05 12.61
C LEU A 86 -13.28 -14.20 13.98
N LEU A 87 -12.42 -13.26 14.35
CA LEU A 87 -11.76 -13.23 15.66
C LEU A 87 -12.70 -12.93 16.84
N LYS A 88 -13.93 -12.48 16.57
CA LYS A 88 -14.98 -12.31 17.61
C LYS A 88 -15.75 -13.61 17.87
N ASP A 89 -15.63 -14.61 16.99
CA ASP A 89 -16.23 -15.93 17.18
C ASP A 89 -15.46 -16.69 18.27
N GLU A 90 -16.18 -17.23 19.26
CA GLU A 90 -15.58 -17.96 20.39
C GLU A 90 -14.85 -19.25 19.96
N ARG A 91 -15.14 -19.76 18.76
CA ARG A 91 -14.46 -20.93 18.18
C ARG A 91 -13.08 -20.58 17.60
N SER A 92 -12.78 -19.30 17.44
CA SER A 92 -11.54 -18.82 16.86
C SER A 92 -10.46 -18.68 17.92
N ILE A 93 -9.23 -19.07 17.58
CA ILE A 93 -8.04 -18.87 18.41
C ILE A 93 -7.08 -17.98 17.62
N LEU A 94 -6.77 -16.81 18.17
CA LEU A 94 -5.76 -15.92 17.62
C LEU A 94 -4.37 -16.32 18.13
N ILE A 95 -3.48 -16.64 17.21
CA ILE A 95 -2.05 -16.75 17.50
C ILE A 95 -1.38 -15.55 16.84
N LYS A 96 -0.85 -14.64 17.66
CA LYS A 96 -0.07 -13.49 17.19
C LYS A 96 1.40 -13.82 17.27
N SER A 97 2.11 -13.63 16.15
CA SER A 97 3.57 -13.78 16.07
C SER A 97 4.17 -12.56 15.38
N THR A 98 5.44 -12.32 15.67
CA THR A 98 6.24 -11.23 15.11
C THR A 98 7.60 -11.78 14.66
N TYR A 99 8.41 -10.95 14.01
CA TYR A 99 9.79 -11.30 13.68
C TYR A 99 10.63 -11.70 14.92
N LYS A 100 10.27 -11.23 16.12
CA LYS A 100 10.95 -11.58 17.38
C LYS A 100 10.77 -13.04 17.78
N ASP A 101 9.72 -13.70 17.28
CA ASP A 101 9.43 -15.11 17.56
C ASP A 101 10.21 -16.04 16.60
N ASN A 102 10.87 -15.49 15.58
CA ASN A 102 11.62 -16.25 14.59
C ASN A 102 13.15 -16.18 14.83
N ASN A 103 13.68 -17.21 15.47
CA ASN A 103 15.13 -17.35 15.76
C ASN A 103 16.01 -17.58 14.52
N TYR A 104 15.44 -17.69 13.33
CA TYR A 104 16.16 -17.97 12.08
C TYR A 104 16.40 -16.72 11.22
N LEU A 105 15.96 -15.53 11.66
CA LEU A 105 16.19 -14.29 10.93
C LEU A 105 17.65 -13.82 11.06
N SER A 106 18.21 -13.31 9.96
CA SER A 106 19.52 -12.68 9.98
C SER A 106 19.46 -11.32 10.69
N LYS A 107 20.61 -10.85 11.20
CA LYS A 107 20.68 -9.55 11.87
C LYS A 107 20.34 -8.39 10.92
N GLU A 108 20.67 -8.54 9.65
CA GLU A 108 20.39 -7.57 8.61
C GLU A 108 18.88 -7.41 8.40
N ILE A 109 18.15 -8.52 8.27
CA ILE A 109 16.68 -8.52 8.15
C ILE A 109 16.04 -7.89 9.39
N VAL A 110 16.50 -8.28 10.59
CA VAL A 110 15.99 -7.68 11.84
C VAL A 110 16.22 -6.17 11.84
N THR A 111 17.40 -5.70 11.41
CA THR A 111 17.71 -4.27 11.34
C THR A 111 16.80 -3.55 10.34
N GLU A 112 16.51 -4.15 9.19
CA GLU A 112 15.60 -3.59 8.19
C GLU A 112 14.17 -3.46 8.73
N ILE A 113 13.66 -4.49 9.42
CA ILE A 113 12.33 -4.47 10.06
C ILE A 113 12.27 -3.38 11.13
N GLU A 114 13.30 -3.27 11.98
CA GLU A 114 13.38 -2.25 13.04
C GLU A 114 13.47 -0.83 12.44
N ASN A 115 14.15 -0.66 11.30
CA ASN A 115 14.27 0.62 10.62
C ASN A 115 12.95 1.16 10.08
N LEU A 116 11.92 0.32 9.91
CA LEU A 116 10.60 0.79 9.47
C LEU A 116 10.01 1.84 10.41
N ILE A 117 10.39 1.88 11.69
CA ILE A 117 9.96 2.93 12.63
C ILE A 117 10.37 4.34 12.17
N ASN A 118 11.49 4.44 11.46
CA ASN A 118 12.02 5.69 10.91
C ASN A 118 11.41 6.04 9.55
N VAL A 119 10.71 5.09 8.92
CA VAL A 119 10.00 5.26 7.65
C VAL A 119 8.56 5.66 7.93
N ASP A 120 7.78 4.87 8.65
CA ASP A 120 6.42 5.21 9.06
C ASP A 120 5.99 4.37 10.27
N GLU A 121 5.52 5.03 11.32
CA GLU A 121 5.14 4.37 12.57
C GLU A 121 3.98 3.39 12.38
N GLN A 122 2.98 3.71 11.54
CA GLN A 122 1.88 2.79 11.27
C GLN A 122 2.36 1.59 10.48
N TYR A 123 3.22 1.81 9.50
CA TYR A 123 3.83 0.75 8.71
C TYR A 123 4.65 -0.20 9.60
N TYR A 124 5.45 0.32 10.53
CA TYR A 124 6.15 -0.48 11.53
C TYR A 124 5.17 -1.27 12.43
N ARG A 125 4.12 -0.62 12.93
CA ARG A 125 3.11 -1.30 13.76
C ARG A 125 2.42 -2.45 13.03
N ILE A 126 2.14 -2.29 11.74
CA ILE A 126 1.50 -3.32 10.93
C ILE A 126 2.50 -4.46 10.62
N TYR A 127 3.60 -4.16 9.94
CA TYR A 127 4.48 -5.18 9.37
C TYR A 127 5.49 -5.75 10.36
N ALA A 128 5.93 -4.98 11.36
CA ALA A 128 6.86 -5.46 12.38
C ALA A 128 6.13 -6.04 13.61
N LEU A 129 5.05 -5.38 14.06
CA LEU A 129 4.36 -5.75 15.30
C LEU A 129 3.05 -6.53 15.08
N GLY A 130 2.59 -6.71 13.84
CA GLY A 130 1.34 -7.41 13.54
C GLY A 130 0.12 -6.73 14.16
N GLU A 131 0.14 -5.41 14.30
CA GLU A 131 -0.99 -4.63 14.80
C GLU A 131 -1.97 -4.27 13.68
N ARG A 132 -3.25 -4.16 14.03
CA ARG A 132 -4.24 -3.66 13.09
C ARG A 132 -3.98 -2.19 12.76
N PRO A 133 -4.18 -1.77 11.48
CA PRO A 133 -4.16 -0.37 11.12
C PRO A 133 -5.17 0.40 11.96
N ILE A 134 -4.78 1.58 12.46
CA ILE A 134 -5.70 2.49 13.12
C ILE A 134 -6.18 3.48 12.08
N SER A 135 -7.50 3.70 12.02
CA SER A 135 -8.08 4.80 11.26
C SER A 135 -7.43 6.11 11.72
N SER A 136 -6.54 6.65 10.89
CA SER A 136 -5.97 7.97 11.10
C SER A 136 -6.44 8.89 9.99
N THR A 137 -6.98 10.05 10.35
CA THR A 137 -7.31 11.12 9.39
C THR A 137 -6.07 11.72 8.72
N ARG A 138 -4.87 11.41 9.23
CA ARG A 138 -3.59 11.89 8.73
C ARG A 138 -2.93 10.83 7.85
N ILE A 139 -3.12 10.94 6.54
CA ILE A 139 -2.63 9.99 5.53
C ILE A 139 -1.09 9.96 5.46
N TYR A 140 -0.43 11.10 5.76
CA TYR A 140 1.02 11.24 5.77
C TYR A 140 1.52 11.70 7.14
N SER A 141 2.18 10.78 7.85
CA SER A 141 2.78 11.01 9.17
C SER A 141 4.29 11.17 9.15
N HIS A 142 4.96 10.78 8.06
CA HIS A 142 6.41 10.55 8.02
C HIS A 142 7.23 11.58 7.24
N PHE A 143 6.78 12.83 7.17
CA PHE A 143 7.57 13.88 6.54
C PHE A 143 8.62 14.46 7.50
N LYS A 144 9.81 14.73 6.96
CA LYS A 144 10.88 15.48 7.63
C LYS A 144 10.86 16.92 7.15
N GLN A 145 11.42 17.84 7.92
CA GLN A 145 11.63 19.22 7.48
C GLN A 145 13.02 19.39 6.87
N TYR A 146 13.15 20.25 5.86
CA TYR A 146 14.43 20.71 5.34
C TYR A 146 14.49 22.23 5.28
N VAL A 147 15.71 22.77 5.30
CA VAL A 147 15.99 24.21 5.24
C VAL A 147 16.91 24.52 4.06
N ASP A 148 17.97 23.73 3.89
CA ASP A 148 18.90 23.92 2.78
C ASP A 148 18.33 23.34 1.49
N GLU A 149 18.19 24.19 0.47
CA GLU A 149 17.65 23.81 -0.83
C GLU A 149 18.54 22.74 -1.51
N PRO A 150 18.02 21.53 -1.75
CA PRO A 150 18.81 20.48 -2.37
C PRO A 150 19.03 20.78 -3.86
N GLN A 151 20.28 20.60 -4.31
CA GLN A 151 20.66 20.69 -5.71
C GLN A 151 20.16 19.43 -6.45
N ILE A 152 18.96 19.52 -7.01
CA ILE A 152 18.27 18.43 -7.71
C ILE A 152 17.76 18.95 -9.04
N ASP A 153 18.12 18.26 -10.13
CA ASP A 153 17.78 18.67 -11.49
C ASP A 153 16.48 18.06 -12.03
N ASP A 154 15.84 17.16 -11.28
CA ASP A 154 14.56 16.55 -11.61
C ASP A 154 13.44 17.11 -10.72
N TRP A 155 12.59 17.97 -11.29
CA TRP A 155 11.46 18.57 -10.59
C TRP A 155 10.28 18.90 -11.48
N CYS A 156 9.11 19.00 -10.84
CA CYS A 156 7.87 19.43 -11.46
C CYS A 156 7.08 20.32 -10.49
N TYR A 157 5.96 20.87 -10.98
CA TYR A 157 5.01 21.61 -10.16
C TYR A 157 3.68 20.86 -10.08
N GLY A 158 3.04 20.91 -8.92
CA GLY A 158 1.68 20.43 -8.69
C GLY A 158 0.73 21.60 -8.43
N VAL A 159 -0.43 21.57 -9.05
CA VAL A 159 -1.49 22.57 -8.85
C VAL A 159 -2.80 21.88 -8.48
N ASP A 160 -3.36 22.28 -7.34
CA ASP A 160 -4.71 21.92 -6.94
C ASP A 160 -5.57 23.20 -6.89
N VAL A 161 -6.67 23.20 -7.64
CA VAL A 161 -7.55 24.36 -7.77
C VAL A 161 -8.92 24.03 -7.19
N GLY A 162 -9.09 24.30 -5.91
CA GLY A 162 -10.37 24.18 -5.23
C GLY A 162 -11.37 25.27 -5.63
N TYR A 163 -12.60 24.89 -6.00
CA TYR A 163 -13.66 25.86 -6.33
C TYR A 163 -14.18 26.62 -5.10
N ASN A 164 -14.25 25.94 -3.94
CA ASN A 164 -14.62 26.51 -2.63
C ASN A 164 -13.47 26.39 -1.60
N HIS A 165 -12.28 25.98 -2.05
CA HIS A 165 -11.13 25.67 -1.21
C HIS A 165 -9.92 26.52 -1.60
N PHE A 166 -8.83 26.39 -0.85
CA PHE A 166 -7.56 27.04 -1.15
C PHE A 166 -7.00 26.52 -2.48
N LEU A 167 -6.37 27.41 -3.24
CA LEU A 167 -5.53 27.04 -4.38
C LEU A 167 -4.14 26.75 -3.84
N ALA A 168 -3.61 25.58 -4.20
CA ALA A 168 -2.25 25.17 -3.85
C ALA A 168 -1.38 25.10 -5.11
N LEU A 169 -0.20 25.72 -5.06
CA LEU A 169 0.90 25.50 -6.00
C LEU A 169 2.10 25.02 -5.20
N ILE A 170 2.60 23.84 -5.54
CA ILE A 170 3.77 23.24 -4.90
C ILE A 170 4.83 22.92 -5.94
N LYS A 171 6.08 22.99 -5.54
CA LYS A 171 7.25 22.50 -6.29
C LYS A 171 7.69 21.17 -5.68
N ILE A 172 7.93 20.18 -6.53
CA ILE A 172 8.25 18.82 -6.12
C ILE A 172 9.54 18.39 -6.80
N LYS A 173 10.56 18.05 -6.03
CA LYS A 173 11.86 17.57 -6.52
C LYS A 173 12.06 16.09 -6.16
N TYR A 174 12.67 15.34 -7.07
CA TYR A 174 12.90 13.90 -6.92
C TYR A 174 14.39 13.58 -6.83
N SER A 175 14.78 12.79 -5.83
CA SER A 175 16.15 12.28 -5.69
C SER A 175 16.14 10.84 -5.18
N GLY A 176 16.10 9.88 -6.10
CA GLY A 176 15.94 8.46 -5.75
C GLY A 176 14.60 8.22 -5.06
N ASP A 177 14.63 7.68 -3.84
CA ASP A 177 13.43 7.47 -3.02
C ASP A 177 13.03 8.67 -2.16
N ARG A 178 13.69 9.83 -2.33
CA ARG A 178 13.38 11.06 -1.61
C ARG A 178 12.57 12.01 -2.45
N ILE A 179 11.53 12.58 -1.85
CA ILE A 179 10.70 13.63 -2.43
C ILE A 179 10.85 14.88 -1.57
N TYR A 180 11.21 16.00 -2.19
CA TYR A 180 11.27 17.31 -1.54
C TYR A 180 10.13 18.18 -2.05
N VAL A 181 9.35 18.73 -1.14
CA VAL A 181 8.17 19.54 -1.42
C VAL A 181 8.36 20.94 -0.86
N GLU A 182 8.06 21.95 -1.67
CA GLU A 182 8.06 23.36 -1.30
C GLU A 182 6.70 23.96 -1.69
N GLU A 183 6.01 24.56 -0.74
CA GLU A 183 4.81 25.36 -1.00
C GLU A 183 5.20 26.70 -1.61
N LEU A 184 4.67 27.01 -2.80
CA LEU A 184 4.91 28.29 -3.47
C LEU A 184 3.70 29.23 -3.35
N LEU A 185 2.49 28.68 -3.21
CA LEU A 185 1.27 29.44 -3.04
C LEU A 185 0.21 28.57 -2.35
N TYR A 186 -0.35 29.06 -1.25
CA TYR A 186 -1.54 28.48 -0.62
C TYR A 186 -2.49 29.56 -0.15
N GLU A 187 -3.52 29.82 -0.95
CA GLU A 187 -4.41 30.95 -0.71
C GLU A 187 -5.86 30.63 -1.06
N ASN A 188 -6.80 31.14 -0.27
CA ASN A 188 -8.23 31.02 -0.55
C ASN A 188 -8.75 32.19 -1.40
N LYS A 189 -9.89 31.97 -2.05
CA LYS A 189 -10.64 33.00 -2.79
C LYS A 189 -9.88 33.67 -3.94
N LEU A 190 -8.85 33.02 -4.47
CA LEU A 190 -8.19 33.45 -5.71
C LEU A 190 -9.05 33.08 -6.92
N THR A 191 -9.29 34.05 -7.80
CA THR A 191 -9.82 33.72 -9.12
C THR A 191 -8.73 33.09 -9.98
N ILE A 192 -9.12 32.38 -11.05
CA ILE A 192 -8.16 31.84 -12.01
C ILE A 192 -7.28 32.95 -12.57
N SER A 193 -7.86 34.11 -12.89
CA SER A 193 -7.13 35.27 -13.39
C SER A 193 -6.05 35.76 -12.41
N ASP A 194 -6.39 35.82 -11.12
CA ASP A 194 -5.42 36.22 -10.09
C ASP A 194 -4.29 35.20 -9.96
N PHE A 195 -4.63 33.90 -10.01
CA PHE A 195 -3.65 32.82 -10.02
C PHE A 195 -2.67 32.92 -11.20
N LEU A 196 -3.18 33.17 -12.41
CA LEU A 196 -2.34 33.32 -13.62
C LEU A 196 -1.40 34.53 -13.55
N ILE A 197 -1.73 35.55 -12.75
CA ILE A 197 -0.83 36.67 -12.46
C ILE A 197 0.25 36.23 -11.47
N LYS A 198 -0.14 35.59 -10.36
CA LYS A 198 0.79 35.15 -9.30
C LYS A 198 1.78 34.09 -9.76
N ILE A 199 1.34 33.14 -10.58
CA ILE A 199 2.22 32.05 -11.03
C ILE A 199 3.43 32.59 -11.83
N LYS A 200 3.30 33.74 -12.49
CA LYS A 200 4.38 34.37 -13.26
C LYS A 200 5.56 34.82 -12.42
N SER A 201 5.34 35.16 -11.15
CA SER A 201 6.44 35.50 -10.22
C SER A 201 7.02 34.28 -9.52
N LEU A 202 6.24 33.19 -9.43
CA LEU A 202 6.60 31.99 -8.67
C LEU A 202 7.27 30.92 -9.55
N VAL A 203 6.87 30.82 -10.81
CA VAL A 203 7.36 29.81 -11.76
C VAL A 203 8.02 30.51 -12.94
N ASN A 204 9.35 30.46 -12.95
CA ASN A 204 10.21 31.16 -13.92
C ASN A 204 10.84 30.22 -14.97
N ASP A 205 10.49 28.93 -14.95
CA ASP A 205 11.02 27.91 -15.84
C ASP A 205 9.91 27.27 -16.71
N ARG A 206 10.26 26.25 -17.50
CA ARG A 206 9.31 25.50 -18.36
C ARG A 206 9.09 24.05 -17.90
N GLN A 207 9.38 23.75 -16.64
CA GLN A 207 9.15 22.41 -16.11
C GLN A 207 7.66 22.05 -16.14
N PRO A 208 7.34 20.75 -16.18
CA PRO A 208 5.95 20.30 -16.21
C PRO A 208 5.16 20.82 -15.01
N ILE A 209 3.97 21.36 -15.29
CA ILE A 209 2.98 21.73 -14.26
C ILE A 209 1.82 20.74 -14.36
N TYR A 210 1.65 19.90 -13.35
CA TYR A 210 0.56 18.93 -13.27
C TYR A 210 -0.63 19.55 -12.56
N VAL A 211 -1.77 19.58 -13.24
CA VAL A 211 -3.04 20.13 -12.73
C VAL A 211 -4.06 19.01 -12.65
N ASP A 212 -4.97 19.06 -11.68
CA ASP A 212 -6.11 18.15 -11.62
C ASP A 212 -6.81 18.05 -12.99
N SER A 213 -6.94 16.83 -13.50
CA SER A 213 -7.64 16.55 -14.76
C SER A 213 -9.13 16.92 -14.73
N ALA A 214 -9.73 17.23 -13.56
CA ALA A 214 -11.06 17.83 -13.45
C ALA A 214 -11.10 19.30 -13.89
N ARG A 215 -9.94 19.95 -14.07
CA ARG A 215 -9.80 21.38 -14.38
C ARG A 215 -9.14 21.64 -15.74
N PRO A 216 -9.75 21.19 -16.86
CA PRO A 216 -9.21 21.42 -18.19
C PRO A 216 -9.12 22.91 -18.57
N ASP A 217 -9.99 23.74 -17.98
CA ASP A 217 -10.00 25.19 -18.12
C ASP A 217 -8.67 25.82 -17.66
N VAL A 218 -8.18 25.42 -16.49
CA VAL A 218 -6.92 25.94 -15.93
C VAL A 218 -5.72 25.50 -16.76
N ILE A 219 -5.73 24.24 -17.22
CA ILE A 219 -4.68 23.68 -18.08
C ILE A 219 -4.56 24.47 -19.38
N GLU A 220 -5.69 24.79 -20.01
CA GLU A 220 -5.71 25.56 -21.26
C GLU A 220 -5.18 26.98 -21.05
N GLU A 221 -5.62 27.68 -20.00
CA GLU A 221 -5.17 29.03 -19.68
C GLU A 221 -3.66 29.09 -19.38
N LEU A 222 -3.13 28.13 -18.62
CA LEU A 222 -1.69 28.01 -18.37
C LEU A 222 -0.89 27.80 -19.66
N ARG A 223 -1.40 26.97 -20.58
CA ARG A 223 -0.76 26.77 -21.90
C ARG A 223 -0.79 28.04 -22.75
N ARG A 224 -1.90 28.78 -22.74
CA ARG A 224 -2.05 30.05 -23.48
C ARG A 224 -1.02 31.09 -23.06
N ILE A 225 -0.69 31.15 -21.77
CA ILE A 225 0.35 32.06 -21.25
C ILE A 225 1.77 31.48 -21.33
N GLY A 226 1.94 30.28 -21.91
CA GLY A 226 3.23 29.73 -22.29
C GLY A 226 3.80 28.64 -21.38
N TYR A 227 3.07 28.15 -20.37
CA TYR A 227 3.52 27.09 -19.48
C TYR A 227 3.31 25.67 -20.03
N ASN A 228 4.11 24.72 -19.55
CA ASN A 228 4.01 23.30 -19.87
C ASN A 228 3.00 22.59 -18.96
N ALA A 229 1.72 22.94 -19.07
CA ALA A 229 0.67 22.35 -18.22
C ALA A 229 0.17 21.00 -18.75
N LYS A 230 0.03 20.02 -17.86
CA LYS A 230 -0.38 18.63 -18.12
C LYS A 230 -1.46 18.21 -17.12
N SER A 231 -2.32 17.28 -17.56
CA SER A 231 -3.30 16.65 -16.67
C SER A 231 -2.63 15.65 -15.74
N SER A 232 -3.04 15.60 -14.48
CA SER A 232 -2.59 14.59 -13.51
C SER A 232 -3.30 13.24 -13.70
N ASN A 233 -2.65 12.16 -13.23
CA ASN A 233 -3.26 10.84 -13.14
C ASN A 233 -4.15 10.76 -11.89
N LYS A 234 -5.39 10.28 -12.03
CA LYS A 234 -6.43 10.27 -10.99
C LYS A 234 -6.51 8.98 -10.16
N GLN A 235 -5.55 8.07 -10.31
CA GLN A 235 -5.54 6.83 -9.52
C GLN A 235 -5.14 7.10 -8.07
N VAL A 236 -6.14 7.36 -7.22
CA VAL A 236 -5.95 7.82 -5.83
C VAL A 236 -5.20 6.80 -4.98
N LYS A 237 -5.60 5.51 -5.01
CA LYS A 237 -4.99 4.46 -4.20
C LYS A 237 -3.52 4.27 -4.57
N GLU A 238 -3.23 4.06 -5.86
CA GLU A 238 -1.87 3.90 -6.37
C GLU A 238 -0.99 5.13 -6.05
N GLY A 239 -1.56 6.33 -6.15
CA GLY A 239 -0.84 7.57 -5.81
C GLY A 239 -0.49 7.66 -4.32
N ILE A 240 -1.42 7.30 -3.42
CA ILE A 240 -1.18 7.27 -1.98
C ILE A 240 -0.09 6.25 -1.65
N ASP A 241 -0.19 5.04 -2.19
CA ASP A 241 0.76 3.96 -1.93
C ASP A 241 2.16 4.31 -2.46
N TYR A 242 2.23 4.94 -3.64
CA TYR A 242 3.49 5.48 -4.17
C TYR A 242 4.13 6.48 -3.21
N ILE A 243 3.39 7.49 -2.76
CA ILE A 243 3.94 8.53 -1.86
C ILE A 243 4.35 7.93 -0.51
N LYS A 244 3.58 6.99 0.04
CA LYS A 244 3.93 6.28 1.29
C LYS A 244 5.22 5.46 1.20
N SER A 245 5.60 5.04 0.00
CA SER A 245 6.85 4.30 -0.23
C SER A 245 8.11 5.19 -0.26
N LYS A 246 7.97 6.51 -0.13
CA LYS A 246 9.05 7.49 -0.32
C LYS A 246 9.38 8.23 0.97
N GLU A 247 10.62 8.69 1.10
CA GLU A 247 11.00 9.62 2.16
C GLU A 247 10.56 11.04 1.77
N ILE A 248 9.64 11.63 2.52
CA ILE A 248 9.09 12.96 2.21
C ILE A 248 9.81 14.02 3.04
N TYR A 249 10.25 15.09 2.39
CA TYR A 249 10.86 16.26 3.01
C TYR A 249 10.06 17.51 2.63
N ILE A 250 9.60 18.28 3.60
CA ILE A 250 8.82 19.52 3.39
C ILE A 250 9.67 20.71 3.81
N HIS A 251 9.67 21.77 3.01
CA HIS A 251 10.43 22.99 3.33
C HIS A 251 9.87 23.61 4.61
N ILE A 252 10.74 24.15 5.47
CA ILE A 252 10.32 24.65 6.80
C ILE A 252 9.37 25.86 6.74
N GLU A 253 9.42 26.62 5.64
CA GLU A 253 8.56 27.80 5.41
C GLU A 253 7.26 27.47 4.67
N SER A 254 7.03 26.18 4.37
CA SER A 254 5.75 25.67 3.83
C SER A 254 4.70 25.44 4.92
#